data_AF-A0AAW0YRE6-F1
#
_entry.id   AF-A0AAW0YRE6-F1
#
_cell.length_a   1.000
_cell.length_b   1.000
_cell.length_c   1.000
_cell.angle_alpha   90.00
_cell.angle_beta   90.00
_cell.angle_gamma   90.00
#
_symmetry.space_group_name_H-M   'P 1'
#
loop_
_entity.id
_entity.type
_entity.pdbx_description
1 polymer ?
#
loop_
_entity_poly.entity_id
_entity_poly.type
_entity_poly.pdbx_seq_one_letter_code
_entity_poly.pdbx_strand_id
1 'polypeptide(L)'
;MRTLTFSLLFPVRARSMGFAHTCNTGAAHARTVGAAHARTITTKHKSKSKASELPSSETSESLRYVVESQHPKVPMPYTPFAQYIFSEIHKWSHKTAIECGITGRRYTYGKLLDGVMRFGGMLQQLIRDNSEVSDPTKLIVAILSPNSPEYPVVFMGTLAVSAVATTINPTYTP
;
A
#
# COMPACT_ATOMS: atom_id res chain seq x y z
N MET A 1 41.39 17.28 -20.66
CA MET A 1 40.14 17.41 -19.88
C MET A 1 39.74 16.02 -19.40
N ARG A 2 39.33 15.90 -18.14
CA ARG A 2 39.50 14.72 -17.29
C ARG A 2 38.54 13.56 -17.62
N THR A 3 39.10 12.38 -17.78
CA THR A 3 38.46 11.06 -17.68
C THR A 3 38.20 10.72 -16.21
N LEU A 4 36.94 10.41 -15.86
CA LEU A 4 36.54 9.95 -14.52
C LEU A 4 36.12 8.48 -14.61
N THR A 5 37.02 7.60 -14.19
CA THR A 5 36.78 6.19 -13.91
C THR A 5 36.26 6.07 -12.48
N PHE A 6 35.06 5.53 -12.30
CA PHE A 6 34.48 5.28 -10.97
C PHE A 6 34.70 3.81 -10.60
N SER A 7 35.61 3.59 -9.66
CA SER A 7 35.95 2.28 -9.11
C SER A 7 34.92 1.88 -8.04
N LEU A 8 34.26 0.75 -8.21
CA LEU A 8 33.31 0.18 -7.24
C LEU A 8 34.07 -0.51 -6.11
N LEU A 9 33.97 0.03 -4.90
CA LEU A 9 34.39 -0.63 -3.66
C LEU A 9 33.17 -0.68 -2.71
N PHE A 10 32.43 -1.78 -2.72
CA PHE A 10 31.37 -2.07 -1.75
C PHE A 10 31.97 -2.83 -0.55
N PRO A 11 31.76 -2.39 0.71
CA PRO A 11 31.87 -3.28 1.85
C PRO A 11 30.51 -3.92 2.17
N VAL A 12 30.48 -5.25 2.12
CA VAL A 12 29.43 -6.11 2.67
C VAL A 12 29.40 -5.93 4.19
N ARG A 13 28.25 -5.53 4.76
CA ARG A 13 28.05 -5.54 6.22
C ARG A 13 26.81 -6.33 6.58
N ALA A 14 27.04 -7.57 7.01
CA ALA A 14 26.06 -8.41 7.68
C ALA A 14 25.71 -7.81 9.05
N ARG A 15 24.43 -7.82 9.42
CA ARG A 15 23.99 -7.63 10.81
C ARG A 15 22.95 -8.67 11.19
N SER A 16 23.29 -9.40 12.24
CA SER A 16 22.52 -10.48 12.88
C SER A 16 21.29 -9.94 13.63
N MET A 17 20.18 -10.66 13.51
CA MET A 17 19.03 -10.54 14.40
C MET A 17 19.40 -11.04 15.81
N GLY A 18 19.07 -10.26 16.83
CA GLY A 18 19.11 -10.68 18.23
C GLY A 18 17.77 -10.32 18.88
N PHE A 19 16.91 -11.32 19.07
CA PHE A 19 15.76 -11.28 19.96
C PHE A 19 16.25 -11.51 21.39
N ALA A 20 15.91 -10.62 22.32
CA ALA A 20 16.13 -10.85 23.75
C ALA A 20 14.80 -10.67 24.50
N HIS A 21 14.22 -11.80 24.88
CA HIS A 21 13.26 -11.89 25.98
C HIS A 21 14.04 -11.98 27.28
N THR A 22 13.79 -11.09 28.24
CA THR A 22 14.00 -11.40 29.66
C THR A 22 12.86 -10.82 30.50
N CYS A 23 12.22 -11.75 31.21
CA CYS A 23 11.30 -11.51 32.31
C CYS A 23 12.12 -11.03 33.52
N ASN A 24 11.61 -10.08 34.30
CA ASN A 24 12.07 -9.93 35.67
C ASN A 24 10.94 -9.55 36.63
N THR A 25 10.89 -10.32 37.70
CA THR A 25 10.00 -10.28 38.86
C THR A 25 10.51 -9.32 39.93
N GLY A 26 9.59 -8.63 40.62
CA GLY A 26 9.71 -8.41 42.06
C GLY A 26 9.95 -6.99 42.58
N ALA A 27 9.14 -6.67 43.60
CA ALA A 27 9.36 -5.76 44.73
C ALA A 27 9.03 -4.26 44.58
N ALA A 28 8.04 -3.88 45.37
CA ALA A 28 7.51 -2.54 45.59
C ALA A 28 8.42 -1.65 46.44
N HIS A 29 8.50 -0.37 46.08
CA HIS A 29 8.85 0.71 47.01
C HIS A 29 8.04 1.96 46.69
N ALA A 30 7.18 2.34 47.63
CA ALA A 30 6.39 3.56 47.59
C ALA A 30 7.30 4.77 47.88
N ARG A 31 7.26 5.79 47.01
CA ARG A 31 7.71 7.15 47.31
C ARG A 31 6.65 8.15 46.86
N THR A 32 6.13 8.85 47.86
CA THR A 32 5.26 10.01 47.76
C THR A 32 6.05 11.20 47.19
N VAL A 33 5.62 11.77 46.06
CA VAL A 33 6.08 13.09 45.61
C VAL A 33 4.94 13.82 44.89
N GLY A 34 4.52 14.96 45.47
CA GLY A 34 4.13 16.18 44.78
C GLY A 34 2.96 16.13 43.79
N ALA A 35 1.80 16.64 44.21
CA ALA A 35 0.71 17.06 43.34
C ALA A 35 1.18 18.19 42.39
N ALA A 36 1.58 17.84 41.17
CA ALA A 36 1.84 18.80 40.10
C ALA A 36 0.55 19.03 39.30
N HIS A 37 0.05 20.26 39.35
CA HIS A 37 -1.05 20.75 38.53
C HIS A 37 -0.67 20.69 37.04
N ALA A 38 -1.08 19.61 36.35
CA ALA A 38 -1.03 19.53 34.90
C ALA A 38 -2.22 20.33 34.32
N ARG A 39 -1.97 21.57 33.89
CA ARG A 39 -2.90 22.32 33.04
C ARG A 39 -3.01 21.60 31.69
N THR A 40 -3.98 20.70 31.59
CA THR A 40 -4.33 20.03 30.34
C THR A 40 -5.05 21.05 29.45
N ILE A 41 -4.36 21.53 28.41
CA ILE A 41 -4.99 22.32 27.35
C ILE A 41 -5.83 21.34 26.52
N THR A 42 -7.10 21.17 26.89
CA THR A 42 -8.07 20.46 26.06
C THR A 42 -8.51 21.38 24.92
N THR A 43 -7.94 21.22 23.73
CA THR A 43 -8.54 21.81 22.54
C THR A 43 -9.74 20.95 22.12
N LYS A 44 -10.94 21.37 22.51
CA LYS A 44 -12.19 20.82 21.96
C LYS A 44 -12.32 21.27 20.51
N HIS A 45 -11.73 20.50 19.58
CA HIS A 45 -12.08 20.64 18.17
C HIS A 45 -13.42 19.92 17.95
N LYS A 46 -14.51 20.66 18.12
CA LYS A 46 -15.86 20.24 17.73
C LYS A 46 -15.98 20.39 16.22
N SER A 47 -15.52 19.40 15.45
CA SER A 47 -15.89 19.30 14.04
C SER A 47 -17.37 18.95 13.98
N LYS A 48 -18.23 19.96 13.88
CA LYS A 48 -19.55 19.77 13.29
C LYS A 48 -19.34 19.49 11.80
N SER A 49 -19.04 18.26 11.42
CA SER A 49 -19.36 17.82 10.06
C SER A 49 -20.87 17.74 9.99
N LYS A 50 -21.49 18.87 9.64
CA LYS A 50 -22.87 18.91 9.19
C LYS A 50 -22.86 18.07 7.91
N ALA A 51 -23.22 16.79 8.02
CA ALA A 51 -23.65 16.05 6.85
C ALA A 51 -24.76 16.92 6.25
N SER A 52 -24.50 17.49 5.07
CA SER A 52 -25.54 18.17 4.33
C SER A 52 -26.54 17.09 3.97
N GLU A 53 -27.59 16.95 4.77
CA GLU A 53 -28.79 16.22 4.37
C GLU A 53 -29.26 16.88 3.08
N LEU A 54 -29.11 16.16 1.98
CA LEU A 54 -29.76 16.49 0.72
C LEU A 54 -31.26 16.61 1.01
N PRO A 55 -31.92 17.70 0.55
CA PRO A 55 -33.34 17.88 0.79
C PRO A 55 -34.10 16.71 0.18
N SER A 56 -34.80 15.97 1.02
CA SER A 56 -35.50 14.71 0.72
C SER A 56 -36.81 14.91 -0.08
N SER A 57 -37.01 16.07 -0.68
CA SER A 57 -38.29 16.46 -1.31
C SER A 57 -38.25 16.74 -2.81
N GLU A 58 -37.12 16.53 -3.51
CA GLU A 58 -37.02 16.69 -4.98
C GLU A 58 -36.63 15.41 -5.74
N THR A 59 -36.64 14.25 -5.06
CA THR A 59 -36.00 13.03 -5.57
C THR A 59 -36.86 12.20 -6.55
N SER A 60 -38.16 12.49 -6.69
CA SER A 60 -39.06 11.62 -7.46
C SER A 60 -39.09 11.89 -8.97
N GLU A 61 -38.87 13.12 -9.44
CA GLU A 61 -38.81 13.41 -10.89
C GLU A 61 -37.42 13.17 -11.50
N SER A 62 -36.35 13.43 -10.73
CA SER A 62 -34.97 13.32 -11.19
C SER A 62 -34.47 11.88 -11.34
N LEU A 63 -35.12 10.91 -10.66
CA LEU A 63 -34.81 9.48 -10.77
C LEU A 63 -35.65 8.76 -11.85
N ARG A 64 -36.51 9.46 -12.59
CA ARG A 64 -37.44 8.85 -13.56
C ARG A 64 -36.76 8.04 -14.67
N TYR A 65 -35.49 8.32 -14.94
CA TYR A 65 -34.65 7.61 -15.92
C TYR A 65 -33.41 6.96 -15.29
N VAL A 66 -33.36 6.83 -13.96
CA VAL A 66 -32.26 6.17 -13.27
C VAL A 66 -32.59 4.69 -13.15
N VAL A 67 -31.77 3.85 -13.78
CA VAL A 67 -31.87 2.39 -13.68
C VAL A 67 -30.90 1.91 -12.61
N GLU A 68 -31.43 1.37 -11.51
CA GLU A 68 -30.62 0.79 -10.43
C GLU A 68 -30.42 -0.71 -10.62
N SER A 69 -29.33 -1.23 -10.05
CA SER A 69 -29.09 -2.67 -9.97
C SER A 69 -30.19 -3.36 -9.16
N GLN A 70 -30.60 -4.56 -9.56
CA GLN A 70 -31.53 -5.39 -8.79
C GLN A 70 -30.90 -5.96 -7.50
N HIS A 71 -29.57 -5.86 -7.37
CA HIS A 71 -28.84 -6.37 -6.21
C HIS A 71 -28.75 -5.34 -5.09
N PRO A 72 -28.76 -5.79 -3.83
CA PRO A 72 -28.63 -4.90 -2.69
C PRO A 72 -27.28 -4.17 -2.73
N LYS A 73 -27.28 -2.94 -2.22
CA LYS A 73 -26.08 -2.13 -2.13
C LYS A 73 -25.06 -2.80 -1.20
N VAL A 74 -23.88 -3.12 -1.74
CA VAL A 74 -22.78 -3.71 -0.97
C VAL A 74 -21.99 -2.59 -0.29
N PRO A 75 -21.71 -2.68 1.03
CA PRO A 75 -20.85 -1.71 1.71
C PRO A 75 -19.42 -1.83 1.17
N MET A 76 -18.87 -0.74 0.66
CA MET A 76 -17.49 -0.69 0.17
C MET A 76 -16.55 -0.34 1.34
N PRO A 77 -15.53 -1.17 1.64
CA PRO A 77 -14.58 -0.86 2.69
C PRO A 77 -13.69 0.31 2.29
N TYR A 78 -13.34 1.16 3.27
CA TYR A 78 -12.35 2.23 3.10
C TYR A 78 -10.93 1.69 3.34
N THR A 79 -10.49 0.80 2.45
CA THR A 79 -9.16 0.17 2.51
C THR A 79 -8.42 0.35 1.18
N PRO A 80 -7.09 0.52 1.19
CA PRO A 80 -6.29 0.54 -0.03
C PRO A 80 -6.55 -0.67 -0.91
N PHE A 81 -6.65 -0.46 -2.23
CA PHE A 81 -7.06 -1.49 -3.20
C PHE A 81 -6.19 -2.75 -3.13
N ALA A 82 -4.87 -2.60 -3.14
CA ALA A 82 -3.94 -3.73 -3.06
C ALA A 82 -4.07 -4.49 -1.73
N GLN A 83 -4.25 -3.77 -0.61
CA GLN A 83 -4.46 -4.38 0.71
C GLN A 83 -5.78 -5.17 0.75
N TYR A 84 -6.85 -4.64 0.15
CA TYR A 84 -8.13 -5.31 0.09
C TYR A 84 -8.03 -6.64 -0.69
N ILE A 85 -7.41 -6.61 -1.88
CA ILE A 85 -7.21 -7.81 -2.71
C ILE A 85 -6.40 -8.88 -1.99
N PHE A 86 -5.35 -8.48 -1.26
CA PHE A 86 -4.45 -9.42 -0.60
C PHE A 86 -4.84 -9.78 0.84
N SER A 87 -5.92 -9.23 1.38
CA SER A 87 -6.36 -9.44 2.76
C SER A 87 -6.55 -10.93 3.12
N GLU A 88 -7.13 -11.71 2.22
CA GLU A 88 -7.43 -13.13 2.44
C GLU A 88 -6.55 -14.09 1.62
N ILE A 89 -5.46 -13.59 1.04
CA ILE A 89 -4.66 -14.39 0.10
C ILE A 89 -4.00 -15.62 0.75
N HIS A 90 -3.81 -15.59 2.06
CA HIS A 90 -3.27 -16.73 2.83
C HIS A 90 -4.12 -18.00 2.64
N LYS A 91 -5.44 -17.87 2.51
CA LYS A 91 -6.38 -18.99 2.28
C LYS A 91 -6.13 -19.70 0.93
N TRP A 92 -5.59 -18.96 -0.05
CA TRP A 92 -5.46 -19.40 -1.44
C TRP A 92 -4.01 -19.47 -1.92
N SER A 93 -3.05 -19.33 -1.02
CA SER A 93 -1.61 -19.18 -1.33
C SER A 93 -1.04 -20.26 -2.27
N HIS A 94 -1.54 -21.49 -2.17
CA HIS A 94 -1.12 -22.64 -2.99
C HIS A 94 -1.80 -22.71 -4.37
N LYS A 95 -2.90 -21.98 -4.58
CA LYS A 95 -3.62 -21.99 -5.86
C LYS A 95 -2.94 -21.10 -6.90
N THR A 96 -3.07 -21.48 -8.17
CA THR A 96 -2.63 -20.65 -9.30
C THR A 96 -3.47 -19.38 -9.37
N ALA A 97 -2.81 -18.22 -9.36
CA ALA A 97 -3.44 -16.92 -9.54
C ALA A 97 -3.40 -16.49 -11.01
N ILE A 98 -2.23 -16.63 -11.64
CA ILE A 98 -1.95 -16.18 -13.00
C ILE A 98 -1.19 -17.26 -13.75
N GLU A 99 -1.55 -17.46 -15.01
CA GLU A 99 -0.88 -18.36 -15.94
C GLU A 99 -0.65 -17.65 -17.28
N CYS A 100 0.55 -17.80 -17.83
CA CYS A 100 0.83 -17.37 -19.19
C CYS A 100 0.35 -18.44 -20.17
N GLY A 101 -0.66 -18.14 -20.98
CA GLY A 101 -1.21 -19.10 -21.95
C GLY A 101 -0.22 -19.57 -23.02
N ILE A 102 0.82 -18.79 -23.32
CA ILE A 102 1.82 -19.13 -24.35
C ILE A 102 2.95 -19.99 -23.75
N THR A 103 3.49 -19.58 -22.60
CA THR A 103 4.67 -20.24 -22.01
C THR A 103 4.33 -21.30 -20.97
N GLY A 104 3.08 -21.36 -20.52
CA GLY A 104 2.64 -22.24 -19.42
C GLY A 104 3.21 -21.84 -18.04
N ARG A 105 3.93 -20.71 -17.94
CA ARG A 105 4.47 -20.23 -16.65
C ARG A 105 3.32 -19.86 -15.71
N ARG A 106 3.35 -20.38 -14.49
CA ARG A 106 2.29 -20.22 -13.48
C ARG A 106 2.81 -19.57 -12.21
N TYR A 107 2.03 -18.63 -11.70
CA TYR A 107 2.28 -17.94 -10.44
C TYR A 107 1.15 -18.32 -9.50
N THR A 108 1.51 -18.92 -8.37
CA THR A 108 0.54 -19.11 -7.29
C THR A 108 0.27 -17.78 -6.61
N TYR A 109 -0.85 -17.68 -5.89
CA TYR A 109 -1.16 -16.50 -5.08
C TYR A 109 -0.02 -16.15 -4.10
N GLY A 110 0.60 -17.15 -3.48
CA GLY A 110 1.76 -16.94 -2.61
C GLY A 110 2.96 -16.34 -3.35
N LYS A 111 3.30 -16.87 -4.54
CA LYS A 111 4.39 -16.34 -5.36
C LYS A 111 4.10 -14.93 -5.88
N LEU A 112 2.85 -14.67 -6.27
CA LEU A 112 2.40 -13.35 -6.69
C LEU A 112 2.58 -12.33 -5.55
N LEU A 113 2.11 -12.65 -4.35
CA LEU A 113 2.23 -11.77 -3.19
C LEU A 113 3.70 -11.52 -2.82
N ASP A 114 4.53 -12.56 -2.78
CA ASP A 114 5.97 -12.42 -2.51
C ASP A 114 6.64 -11.48 -3.54
N GLY A 115 6.31 -11.64 -4.82
CA GLY A 115 6.76 -10.72 -5.87
C GLY A 115 6.31 -9.28 -5.64
N VAL A 116 5.03 -9.08 -5.31
CA VAL A 116 4.43 -7.76 -5.03
C VAL A 116 5.13 -7.09 -3.85
N MET A 117 5.35 -7.83 -2.76
CA MET A 117 6.00 -7.31 -1.55
C MET A 117 7.47 -6.95 -1.79
N ARG A 118 8.20 -7.75 -2.59
CA ARG A 118 9.59 -7.45 -2.96
C ARG A 118 9.68 -6.21 -3.85
N PHE A 119 8.83 -6.12 -4.86
CA PHE A 119 8.79 -4.98 -5.76
C PHE A 119 8.39 -3.69 -5.02
N GLY A 120 7.33 -3.75 -4.21
CA GLY A 120 6.90 -2.63 -3.37
C GLY A 120 7.97 -2.22 -2.35
N GLY A 121 8.65 -3.18 -1.72
CA GLY A 121 9.76 -2.91 -0.80
C GLY A 121 10.92 -2.17 -1.48
N MET A 122 11.27 -2.56 -2.71
CA MET A 122 12.26 -1.87 -3.53
C MET A 122 11.82 -0.44 -3.88
N LEU A 123 10.56 -0.24 -4.31
CA LEU A 123 10.04 1.10 -4.57
C LEU A 123 10.07 1.99 -3.33
N GLN A 124 9.73 1.46 -2.16
CA GLN A 124 9.82 2.23 -0.92
C GLN A 124 11.26 2.62 -0.57
N GLN A 125 12.25 1.77 -0.88
CA GLN A 125 13.65 2.14 -0.71
C GLN A 125 14.02 3.28 -1.65
N LEU A 126 13.62 3.19 -2.92
CA LEU A 126 13.84 4.25 -3.91
C LEU A 126 13.24 5.60 -3.47
N ILE A 127 12.03 5.58 -2.91
CA ILE A 127 11.36 6.77 -2.35
C ILE A 127 12.16 7.34 -1.18
N ARG A 128 12.65 6.49 -0.27
CA ARG A 128 13.45 6.94 0.88
C ARG A 128 14.77 7.57 0.48
N ASP A 129 15.41 7.04 -0.56
CA ASP A 129 16.73 7.50 -1.02
C ASP A 129 16.64 8.78 -1.87
N ASN A 130 15.49 9.04 -2.50
CA ASN A 130 15.27 10.24 -3.31
C ASN A 130 14.52 11.32 -2.53
N SER A 131 15.22 12.38 -2.13
CA SER A 131 14.66 13.50 -1.36
C SER A 131 13.53 14.27 -2.07
N GLU A 132 13.53 14.28 -3.42
CA GLU A 132 12.50 14.93 -4.22
C GLU A 132 11.16 14.18 -4.20
N VAL A 133 11.20 12.87 -3.99
CA VAL A 133 10.03 11.98 -3.96
C VAL A 133 9.78 11.57 -2.52
N SER A 134 9.62 12.54 -1.62
CA SER A 134 9.25 12.27 -0.23
C SER A 134 7.79 11.82 -0.06
N ASP A 135 6.93 12.16 -1.03
CA ASP A 135 5.53 11.77 -1.07
C ASP A 135 5.34 10.63 -2.08
N PRO A 136 4.91 9.42 -1.66
CA PRO A 136 4.68 8.29 -2.56
C PRO A 136 3.64 8.59 -3.65
N THR A 137 2.70 9.52 -3.40
CA THR A 137 1.67 9.93 -4.36
C THR A 137 2.27 10.61 -5.59
N LYS A 138 3.47 11.20 -5.45
CA LYS A 138 4.18 11.86 -6.55
C LYS A 138 4.98 10.87 -7.40
N LEU A 139 5.16 9.63 -6.94
CA LEU A 139 5.83 8.61 -7.71
C LEU A 139 4.87 8.02 -8.74
N ILE A 140 5.23 8.18 -10.02
CA ILE A 140 4.51 7.60 -11.15
C ILE A 140 5.39 6.50 -11.75
N VAL A 141 4.88 5.27 -11.77
CA VAL A 141 5.56 4.12 -12.37
C VAL A 141 4.91 3.82 -13.72
N ALA A 142 5.69 4.01 -14.79
CA ALA A 142 5.29 3.61 -16.13
C ALA A 142 5.54 2.11 -16.34
N ILE A 143 4.50 1.38 -16.73
CA ILE A 143 4.53 -0.06 -16.98
C ILE A 143 4.35 -0.27 -18.48
N LEU A 144 5.46 -0.55 -19.16
CA LEU A 144 5.51 -0.97 -20.56
C LEU A 144 5.83 -2.46 -20.60
N SER A 145 4.81 -3.30 -20.75
CA SER A 145 4.99 -4.76 -20.72
C SER A 145 3.90 -5.45 -21.55
N PRO A 146 4.23 -6.56 -22.24
CA PRO A 146 3.20 -7.42 -22.83
C PRO A 146 2.39 -8.14 -21.75
N ASN A 147 1.37 -8.91 -22.16
CA ASN A 147 0.59 -9.77 -21.26
C ASN A 147 1.46 -10.91 -20.68
N SER A 148 2.20 -10.59 -19.63
CA SER A 148 3.16 -11.46 -18.94
C SER A 148 2.75 -11.67 -17.48
N PRO A 149 3.11 -12.80 -16.84
CA PRO A 149 2.80 -13.04 -15.43
C PRO A 149 3.51 -12.07 -14.48
N GLU A 150 4.56 -11.37 -14.94
CA GLU A 150 5.25 -10.32 -14.21
C GLU A 150 4.47 -9.00 -14.16
N TYR A 151 3.62 -8.73 -15.15
CA TYR A 151 2.86 -7.48 -15.21
C TYR A 151 2.00 -7.23 -13.95
N PRO A 152 1.21 -8.20 -13.44
CA PRO A 152 0.43 -8.00 -12.22
C PRO A 152 1.29 -7.80 -10.97
N VAL A 153 2.52 -8.36 -10.93
CA VAL A 153 3.45 -8.15 -9.82
C VAL A 153 3.85 -6.67 -9.73
N VAL A 154 4.25 -6.09 -10.86
CA VAL A 154 4.66 -4.68 -10.95
C VAL A 154 3.48 -3.76 -10.66
N PHE A 155 2.32 -4.01 -11.29
CA PHE A 155 1.13 -3.20 -11.11
C PHE A 155 0.65 -3.17 -9.65
N MET A 156 0.48 -4.34 -9.04
CA MET A 156 0.02 -4.44 -7.66
C MET A 156 1.08 -3.96 -6.66
N GLY A 157 2.36 -4.16 -6.94
CA GLY A 157 3.45 -3.66 -6.08
C GLY A 157 3.57 -2.13 -6.09
N THR A 158 3.32 -1.48 -7.22
CA THR A 158 3.18 -0.02 -7.29
C THR A 158 2.01 0.46 -6.41
N LEU A 159 0.84 -0.15 -6.57
CA LEU A 159 -0.35 0.20 -5.79
C LEU A 159 -0.19 -0.09 -4.29
N ALA A 160 0.60 -1.10 -3.91
CA ALA A 160 0.88 -1.44 -2.52
C ALA A 160 1.66 -0.35 -1.77
N VAL A 161 2.38 0.51 -2.50
CA VAL A 161 3.14 1.64 -1.95
C VAL A 161 2.36 2.96 -2.09
N SER A 162 1.10 2.90 -2.53
CA SER A 162 0.29 4.08 -2.86
C SER A 162 0.89 4.97 -3.95
N ALA A 163 1.75 4.40 -4.80
CA ALA A 163 2.25 5.06 -5.99
C ALA A 163 1.26 4.92 -7.15
N VAL A 164 1.39 5.79 -8.16
CA VAL A 164 0.50 5.80 -9.32
C VAL A 164 1.08 4.90 -10.40
N ALA A 165 0.30 3.92 -10.87
CA ALA A 165 0.67 3.09 -12.01
C ALA A 165 0.09 3.68 -13.30
N THR A 166 0.95 3.97 -14.29
CA THR A 166 0.54 4.30 -15.65
C THR A 166 0.91 3.16 -16.59
N THR A 167 -0.06 2.67 -17.35
CA THR A 167 0.11 1.47 -18.19
C THR A 167 0.22 1.88 -19.64
N ILE A 168 1.22 1.34 -20.34
CA ILE A 168 1.49 1.64 -21.74
C ILE A 168 1.49 0.32 -22.51
N ASN A 169 0.71 0.26 -23.59
CA ASN A 169 0.71 -0.93 -24.44
C ASN A 169 1.99 -0.93 -25.30
N PRO A 170 2.78 -2.02 -25.31
CA PRO A 170 3.97 -2.15 -26.15
C PRO A 170 3.73 -2.00 -27.65
N THR A 171 2.50 -2.18 -28.12
CA THR A 171 2.17 -2.05 -29.55
C THR A 171 1.89 -0.61 -29.98
N TYR A 172 1.99 0.37 -29.08
CA TYR A 172 1.82 1.77 -29.44
C TYR A 172 2.98 2.25 -30.30
N THR A 173 2.65 2.97 -31.38
CA THR A 173 3.61 3.63 -32.28
C THR A 173 3.52 5.15 -32.14
N PRO A 174 4.56 5.90 -32.55
CA PRO A 174 4.55 7.36 -32.58
C PRO A 174 3.42 7.96 -33.43
#